data_AF-A0A4Q7FIW9-F1
#
_entry.id   AF-A0A4Q7FIW9-F1
#
_cell.length_a   1.000
_cell.length_b   1.000
_cell.length_c   1.000
_cell.angle_alpha   90.00
_cell.angle_beta   90.00
_cell.angle_gamma   90.00
#
_symmetry.space_group_name_H-M   'P 1'
#
loop_
_entity.id
_entity.type
_entity.pdbx_description
1 polymer ?
#
loop_
_entity_poly.entity_id
_entity_poly.type
_entity_poly.pdbx_seq_one_letter_code
_entity_poly.pdbx_strand_id
1 'polypeptide(L)'
;LAAMAAPAVWRARREPGAQFLLAWLVPSWIVFEAVLTKLPHYVLPLYPAIAILTAGAVERRVLSRSWLMRGSAWWFAIPAAASIIAVVGAVMLTRQPAFVAWPFIAASLIFGLFAWWLYDNNRAERSLLNALVAALMLAVTVYGIVLPSLTPLFPSIEIARALRNVACVGPKAAAAGYHEPSLVFLTGTQTLLTDGSGAADFLRQGSCRFALIEQRSERSFVQRAEAIGLRYKVGTRIEGYNFSQGRAIAISIFRSEGTE
;
A
#
# COMPACT_ATOMS: atom_id res chain seq x y z
N LEU A 1 16.45 -11.98 -10.94
CA LEU A 1 17.55 -11.60 -11.85
C LEU A 1 18.85 -11.26 -11.11
N ALA A 2 18.84 -10.31 -10.17
CA ALA A 2 20.05 -9.83 -9.46
C ALA A 2 20.91 -10.94 -8.83
N ALA A 3 20.32 -11.86 -8.06
CA ALA A 3 21.06 -12.96 -7.44
C ALA A 3 21.76 -13.89 -8.46
N MET A 4 21.14 -14.10 -9.63
CA MET A 4 21.69 -14.93 -10.69
C MET A 4 22.74 -14.21 -11.55
N ALA A 5 22.74 -12.87 -11.52
CA ALA A 5 23.77 -12.05 -12.14
C ALA A 5 25.05 -11.99 -11.29
N ALA A 6 24.99 -12.30 -9.98
CA ALA A 6 26.12 -12.18 -9.06
C ALA A 6 27.41 -12.89 -9.53
N PRO A 7 27.39 -14.14 -10.05
CA PRO A 7 28.60 -14.79 -10.56
C PRO A 7 29.16 -14.16 -11.85
N ALA A 8 28.31 -13.48 -12.63
CA ALA A 8 28.72 -12.75 -13.83
C ALA A 8 29.37 -11.41 -13.45
N VAL A 9 28.73 -10.68 -12.54
CA VAL A 9 29.23 -9.43 -11.96
C VAL A 9 30.57 -9.64 -11.26
N TRP A 10 30.73 -10.75 -10.52
CA TRP A 10 31.98 -11.09 -9.86
C TRP A 10 33.13 -11.38 -10.84
N ARG A 11 32.83 -11.93 -12.03
CA ARG A 11 33.81 -12.12 -13.11
C ARG A 11 34.18 -10.80 -13.78
N ALA A 12 33.21 -9.90 -13.94
CA ALA A 12 33.40 -8.57 -14.52
C ALA A 12 33.93 -7.52 -13.52
N ARG A 13 34.22 -7.88 -12.26
CA ARG A 13 34.60 -6.94 -11.18
C ARG A 13 35.84 -6.09 -11.44
N ARG A 14 36.62 -6.39 -12.48
CA ARG A 14 37.81 -5.61 -12.89
C ARG A 14 37.49 -4.53 -13.91
N GLU A 15 36.26 -4.49 -14.44
CA GLU A 15 35.85 -3.46 -15.36
C GLU A 15 35.48 -2.17 -14.61
N PRO A 16 35.89 -0.98 -15.09
CA PRO A 16 35.63 0.29 -14.40
C PRO A 16 34.15 0.53 -14.10
N GLY A 17 33.26 0.20 -15.04
CA GLY A 17 31.81 0.33 -14.86
C GLY A 17 31.27 -0.59 -13.76
N ALA A 18 31.72 -1.85 -13.72
CA ALA A 18 31.31 -2.78 -12.67
C ALA A 18 31.85 -2.36 -11.30
N GLN A 19 33.07 -1.83 -11.22
CA GLN A 19 33.66 -1.32 -9.98
C GLN A 19 32.88 -0.13 -9.42
N PHE A 20 32.52 0.83 -10.27
CA PHE A 20 31.69 1.97 -9.87
C PHE A 20 30.33 1.51 -9.31
N LEU A 21 29.64 0.62 -10.03
CA LEU A 21 28.33 0.13 -9.61
C LEU A 21 28.40 -0.72 -8.33
N LEU A 22 29.47 -1.49 -8.13
CA LEU A 22 29.69 -2.24 -6.89
C LEU A 22 30.08 -1.33 -5.73
N ALA A 23 30.89 -0.29 -5.96
CA ALA A 23 31.26 0.71 -4.97
C ALA A 23 30.07 1.60 -4.57
N TRP A 24 29.05 1.71 -5.43
CA TRP A 24 27.77 2.29 -5.06
C TRP A 24 26.91 1.27 -4.28
N LEU A 25 26.72 0.07 -4.82
CA LEU A 25 25.78 -0.91 -4.27
C LEU A 25 26.20 -1.44 -2.89
N VAL A 26 27.45 -1.90 -2.75
CA VAL A 26 27.90 -2.66 -1.58
C VAL A 26 28.00 -1.80 -0.32
N PRO A 27 28.67 -0.64 -0.32
CA PRO A 27 28.75 0.20 0.88
C PRO A 27 27.40 0.72 1.32
N SER A 28 26.55 1.16 0.39
CA SER A 28 25.19 1.61 0.71
C SER A 28 24.34 0.48 1.30
N TRP A 29 24.44 -0.75 0.77
CA TRP A 29 23.75 -1.91 1.35
C TRP A 29 24.20 -2.20 2.77
N ILE A 30 25.52 -2.17 3.03
CA ILE A 30 26.08 -2.37 4.39
C ILE A 30 25.53 -1.33 5.36
N VAL A 31 25.49 -0.05 4.96
CA VAL A 31 24.91 1.01 5.79
C VAL A 31 23.43 0.75 6.07
N PHE A 32 22.64 0.38 5.07
CA PHE A 32 21.21 0.07 5.27
C PHE A 32 20.98 -1.15 6.15
N GLU A 33 21.85 -2.16 6.09
CA GLU A 33 21.78 -3.32 6.99
C GLU A 33 22.18 -2.97 8.43
N ALA A 34 23.12 -2.04 8.61
CA ALA A 34 23.59 -1.58 9.91
C ALA A 34 22.60 -0.64 10.62
N VAL A 35 21.75 0.06 9.88
CA VAL A 35 20.70 0.91 10.46
C VAL A 35 19.62 0.05 11.12
N LEU A 36 19.29 0.36 12.37
CA LEU A 36 18.29 -0.37 13.16
C LEU A 36 16.86 -0.19 12.62
N THR A 37 16.52 1.01 12.16
CA THR A 37 15.20 1.36 11.65
C THR A 37 15.12 1.10 10.15
N LYS A 38 14.78 -0.13 9.75
CA LYS A 38 14.71 -0.51 8.33
C LYS A 38 13.34 -0.17 7.74
N LEU A 39 13.34 0.77 6.81
CA LEU A 39 12.18 1.08 5.97
C LEU A 39 12.37 0.45 4.57
N PRO A 40 11.35 -0.21 4.00
CA PRO A 40 11.48 -0.89 2.70
C PRO A 40 11.96 0.01 1.56
N HIS A 41 11.71 1.32 1.64
CA HIS A 41 12.07 2.27 0.59
C HIS A 41 13.55 2.70 0.60
N TYR A 42 14.33 2.37 1.63
CA TYR A 42 15.74 2.76 1.71
C TYR A 42 16.60 2.17 0.60
N VAL A 43 16.23 1.01 0.07
CA VAL A 43 16.98 0.35 -1.00
C VAL A 43 16.64 0.86 -2.40
N LEU A 44 15.63 1.73 -2.57
CA LEU A 44 15.21 2.25 -3.88
C LEU A 44 16.36 2.91 -4.67
N PRO A 45 17.25 3.72 -4.07
CA PRO A 45 18.38 4.30 -4.78
C PRO A 45 19.39 3.27 -5.30
N LEU A 46 19.34 2.01 -4.86
CA LEU A 46 20.23 0.94 -5.30
C LEU A 46 19.70 0.19 -6.54
N TYR A 47 18.41 0.35 -6.86
CA TYR A 47 17.79 -0.32 -8.01
C TYR A 47 18.42 0.04 -9.35
N PRO A 48 18.82 1.29 -9.65
CA PRO A 48 19.54 1.60 -10.89
C PRO A 48 20.84 0.82 -11.03
N ALA A 49 21.65 0.72 -9.97
CA ALA A 49 22.91 -0.01 -10.01
C ALA A 49 22.68 -1.51 -10.25
N ILE A 50 21.69 -2.09 -9.56
CA ILE A 50 21.27 -3.49 -9.75
C ILE A 50 20.76 -3.73 -11.18
N ALA A 51 19.98 -2.80 -11.73
CA ALA A 51 19.42 -2.89 -13.08
C ALA A 51 20.53 -2.90 -14.15
N ILE A 52 21.50 -1.98 -14.06
CA ILE A 52 22.62 -1.90 -15.01
C ILE A 52 23.49 -3.17 -14.94
N LEU A 53 23.84 -3.62 -13.74
CA LEU A 53 24.61 -4.86 -13.54
C LEU A 53 23.85 -6.08 -14.09
N THR A 54 22.54 -6.11 -13.90
CA THR A 54 21.67 -7.17 -14.43
C THR A 54 21.62 -7.15 -15.95
N ALA A 55 21.46 -5.97 -16.56
CA ALA A 55 21.44 -5.81 -18.01
C ALA A 55 22.75 -6.30 -18.65
N GLY A 56 23.91 -5.90 -18.10
CA GLY A 56 25.21 -6.38 -18.58
C GLY A 56 25.41 -7.89 -18.43
N ALA A 57 24.82 -8.52 -17.41
CA ALA A 57 24.87 -9.98 -17.24
C ALA A 57 23.98 -10.72 -18.26
N VAL A 58 22.83 -10.14 -18.61
CA VAL A 58 21.91 -10.66 -19.64
C VAL A 58 22.54 -10.58 -21.03
N GLU A 59 23.12 -9.42 -21.39
CA GLU A 59 23.75 -9.18 -22.69
C GLU A 59 24.90 -10.15 -22.98
N ARG A 60 25.70 -10.46 -21.97
CA ARG A 60 26.81 -11.44 -22.07
C ARG A 60 26.37 -12.90 -22.15
N ARG A 61 25.05 -13.17 -22.26
CA ARG A 61 24.42 -14.50 -22.33
C ARG A 61 24.83 -15.44 -21.20
N VAL A 62 25.27 -14.91 -20.06
CA VAL A 62 25.79 -15.71 -18.94
C VAL A 62 24.69 -16.54 -18.28
N LEU A 63 23.43 -16.18 -18.53
CA LEU A 63 22.25 -16.82 -17.97
C LEU A 63 21.72 -18.02 -18.78
N SER A 64 22.32 -18.37 -19.92
CA SER A 64 21.88 -19.48 -20.81
C SER A 64 22.24 -20.89 -20.31
N ARG A 65 22.72 -21.04 -19.07
CA ARG A 65 23.07 -22.35 -18.49
C ARG A 65 21.81 -23.07 -17.96
N SER A 66 21.68 -24.36 -18.27
CA SER A 66 20.52 -25.23 -17.95
C SER A 66 19.97 -25.18 -16.51
N TRP A 67 20.80 -24.88 -15.51
CA TRP A 67 20.33 -24.73 -14.11
C TRP A 67 19.56 -23.42 -13.86
N LEU A 68 19.88 -22.34 -14.58
CA LEU A 68 19.13 -21.07 -14.51
C LEU A 68 17.77 -21.14 -15.22
N MET A 69 17.61 -22.02 -16.21
CA MET A 69 16.31 -22.26 -16.86
C MET A 69 15.26 -22.88 -15.91
N ARG A 70 15.69 -23.72 -14.96
CA ARG A 70 14.78 -24.17 -13.88
C ARG A 70 14.48 -23.04 -12.89
N GLY A 71 15.41 -22.11 -12.71
CA GLY A 71 15.21 -20.89 -11.90
C GLY A 71 14.27 -19.86 -12.54
N SER A 72 14.18 -19.80 -13.87
CA SER A 72 13.30 -18.85 -14.57
C SER A 72 11.82 -19.22 -14.47
N ALA A 73 11.49 -20.50 -14.23
CA ALA A 73 10.11 -20.92 -13.95
C ALA A 73 9.54 -20.27 -12.68
N TRP A 74 10.38 -20.08 -11.65
CA TRP A 74 10.00 -19.37 -10.43
C TRP A 74 9.69 -17.88 -10.68
N TRP A 75 10.20 -17.27 -11.75
CA TRP A 75 9.86 -15.89 -12.11
C TRP A 75 8.46 -15.73 -12.67
N PHE A 76 7.88 -16.80 -13.21
CA PHE A 76 6.47 -16.84 -13.54
C PHE A 76 5.64 -17.28 -12.33
N ALA A 77 6.08 -18.33 -11.65
CA ALA A 77 5.32 -18.94 -10.56
C ALA A 77 5.12 -18.00 -9.35
N ILE A 78 6.12 -17.20 -8.96
CA ILE A 78 6.00 -16.30 -7.79
C ILE A 78 5.02 -15.15 -8.06
N PRO A 79 5.15 -14.36 -9.15
CA PRO A 79 4.18 -13.32 -9.45
C PRO A 79 2.78 -13.86 -9.73
N ALA A 80 2.67 -15.05 -10.36
CA ALA A 80 1.39 -15.71 -10.58
C ALA A 80 0.73 -16.13 -9.26
N ALA A 81 1.48 -16.75 -8.34
CA ALA A 81 0.97 -17.11 -7.03
C ALA A 81 0.60 -15.86 -6.22
N ALA A 82 1.43 -14.83 -6.24
CA ALA A 82 1.18 -13.56 -5.55
C ALA A 82 -0.07 -12.84 -6.08
N SER A 83 -0.30 -12.85 -7.40
CA SER A 83 -1.47 -12.23 -8.01
C SER A 83 -2.77 -12.98 -7.63
N ILE A 84 -2.73 -14.31 -7.62
CA ILE A 84 -3.84 -15.14 -7.15
C ILE A 84 -4.13 -14.87 -5.67
N ILE A 85 -3.09 -14.87 -4.82
CA ILE A 85 -3.23 -14.60 -3.38
C ILE A 85 -3.82 -13.21 -3.14
N ALA A 86 -3.35 -12.18 -3.85
CA ALA A 86 -3.85 -10.82 -3.72
C ALA A 86 -5.35 -10.72 -4.05
N VAL A 87 -5.80 -11.43 -5.09
CA VAL A 87 -7.20 -11.40 -5.53
C VAL A 87 -8.08 -12.21 -4.60
N VAL A 88 -7.65 -13.41 -4.21
CA VAL A 88 -8.37 -14.23 -3.23
C VAL A 88 -8.50 -13.46 -1.90
N GLY A 89 -7.41 -12.83 -1.44
CA GLY A 89 -7.43 -11.97 -0.26
C GLY A 89 -8.40 -10.80 -0.39
N ALA A 90 -8.42 -10.12 -1.55
CA ALA A 90 -9.34 -9.03 -1.82
C ALA A 90 -10.81 -9.49 -1.81
N VAL A 91 -11.11 -10.64 -2.45
CA VAL A 91 -12.47 -11.21 -2.49
C VAL A 91 -12.92 -11.66 -1.10
N MET A 92 -12.03 -12.29 -0.33
CA MET A 92 -12.34 -12.71 1.06
C MET A 92 -12.61 -11.51 1.97
N LEU A 93 -11.85 -10.42 1.80
CA LEU A 93 -11.96 -9.23 2.66
C LEU A 93 -13.14 -8.33 2.27
N THR A 94 -13.40 -8.14 0.98
CA THR A 94 -14.48 -7.27 0.48
C THR A 94 -15.81 -7.99 0.31
N ARG A 95 -15.80 -9.34 0.30
CA ARG A 95 -16.93 -10.21 -0.07
C ARG A 95 -17.53 -9.90 -1.45
N GLN A 96 -16.78 -9.21 -2.31
CA GLN A 96 -17.20 -8.89 -3.66
C GLN A 96 -16.22 -9.49 -4.69
N PRO A 97 -16.74 -10.12 -5.75
CA PRO A 97 -15.90 -10.56 -6.85
C PRO A 97 -15.32 -9.35 -7.60
N ALA A 98 -14.00 -9.22 -7.60
CA ALA A 98 -13.28 -8.17 -8.33
C ALA A 98 -13.26 -8.46 -9.84
N PHE A 99 -14.42 -8.51 -10.50
CA PHE A 99 -14.56 -8.90 -11.92
C PHE A 99 -13.67 -8.09 -12.87
N VAL A 100 -13.47 -6.80 -12.56
CA VAL A 100 -12.61 -5.90 -13.32
C VAL A 100 -11.14 -6.35 -13.30
N ALA A 101 -10.68 -7.06 -12.26
CA ALA A 101 -9.29 -7.52 -12.13
C ALA A 101 -8.95 -8.70 -13.05
N TRP A 102 -9.92 -9.55 -13.36
CA TRP A 102 -9.72 -10.79 -14.12
C TRP A 102 -9.04 -10.62 -15.49
N PRO A 103 -9.44 -9.69 -16.37
CA PRO A 103 -8.77 -9.51 -17.65
C PRO A 103 -7.30 -9.09 -17.50
N PHE A 104 -6.97 -8.25 -16.50
CA PHE A 104 -5.60 -7.82 -16.26
C PHE A 104 -4.72 -8.93 -15.68
N ILE A 105 -5.29 -9.78 -14.82
CA ILE A 105 -4.61 -10.99 -14.32
C ILE A 105 -4.34 -11.96 -15.47
N ALA A 106 -5.35 -12.24 -16.29
CA ALA A 106 -5.22 -13.13 -17.43
C ALA A 106 -4.13 -12.60 -18.39
N ALA A 107 -4.16 -11.30 -18.73
CA ALA A 107 -3.12 -10.68 -19.52
C ALA A 107 -1.74 -10.81 -18.85
N SER A 108 -1.62 -10.50 -17.57
CA SER A 108 -0.35 -10.63 -16.82
C SER A 108 0.19 -12.06 -16.87
N LEU A 109 -0.66 -13.06 -16.68
CA LEU A 109 -0.27 -14.48 -16.74
C LEU A 109 0.11 -14.91 -18.15
N ILE A 110 -0.64 -14.50 -19.17
CA ILE A 110 -0.33 -14.82 -20.58
C ILE A 110 1.03 -14.22 -20.96
N PHE A 111 1.22 -12.92 -20.74
CA PHE A 111 2.49 -12.25 -21.06
C PHE A 111 3.65 -12.78 -20.20
N GLY A 112 3.41 -13.13 -18.93
CA GLY A 112 4.42 -13.75 -18.06
C GLY A 112 4.83 -15.13 -18.55
N LEU A 113 3.88 -15.95 -19.01
CA LEU A 113 4.15 -17.27 -19.58
C LEU A 113 4.93 -17.15 -20.89
N PHE A 114 4.54 -16.24 -21.78
CA PHE A 114 5.29 -15.96 -23.01
C PHE A 114 6.68 -15.42 -22.72
N ALA A 115 6.85 -14.57 -21.70
CA ALA A 115 8.16 -14.08 -21.28
C ALA A 115 9.08 -15.24 -20.86
N TRP A 116 8.56 -16.19 -20.09
CA TRP A 116 9.32 -17.39 -19.69
C TRP A 116 9.65 -18.28 -20.89
N TRP A 117 8.68 -18.58 -21.76
CA TRP A 117 8.88 -19.45 -22.92
C TRP A 117 9.87 -18.88 -23.94
N LEU A 118 9.84 -17.57 -24.18
CA LEU A 118 10.74 -16.91 -25.15
C LEU A 118 12.17 -16.70 -24.63
N TYR A 119 12.41 -16.92 -23.34
CA TYR A 119 13.70 -16.68 -22.72
C TYR A 119 14.81 -17.55 -23.30
N ASP A 120 14.49 -18.79 -23.71
CA ASP A 120 15.45 -19.76 -24.22
C ASP A 120 15.73 -19.62 -25.73
N ASN A 121 14.77 -19.12 -26.50
CA ASN A 121 14.78 -19.16 -27.97
C ASN A 121 15.62 -18.06 -28.66
N ASN A 122 16.68 -17.55 -28.03
CA ASN A 122 17.50 -16.45 -28.55
C ASN A 122 16.72 -15.13 -28.75
N ARG A 123 15.53 -14.99 -28.13
CA ARG A 123 14.64 -13.81 -28.23
C ARG A 123 14.54 -13.06 -26.89
N ALA A 124 15.69 -12.80 -26.27
CA ALA A 124 15.78 -12.15 -24.96
C ALA A 124 15.06 -10.79 -24.90
N GLU A 125 15.13 -10.00 -25.98
CA GLU A 125 14.43 -8.71 -26.08
C GLU A 125 12.91 -8.85 -26.01
N ARG A 126 12.34 -9.80 -26.77
CA ARG A 126 10.89 -10.05 -26.76
C ARG A 126 10.44 -10.67 -25.43
N SER A 127 11.28 -11.52 -24.82
CA SER A 127 11.05 -12.02 -23.46
C SER A 127 10.97 -10.87 -22.45
N LEU A 128 11.89 -9.90 -22.53
CA LEU A 128 11.90 -8.72 -21.66
C LEU A 128 10.66 -7.84 -21.87
N LEU A 129 10.28 -7.56 -23.13
CA LEU A 129 9.07 -6.79 -23.42
C LEU A 129 7.81 -7.45 -22.87
N ASN A 130 7.67 -8.78 -23.04
CA ASN A 130 6.56 -9.52 -22.46
C ASN A 130 6.58 -9.47 -20.93
N ALA A 131 7.75 -9.54 -20.29
CA ALA A 131 7.87 -9.41 -18.84
C ALA A 131 7.47 -8.01 -18.34
N LEU A 132 7.80 -6.95 -19.08
CA LEU A 132 7.39 -5.58 -18.78
C LEU A 132 5.87 -5.41 -18.87
N VAL A 133 5.25 -5.93 -19.94
CA VAL A 133 3.78 -5.92 -20.08
C VAL A 133 3.13 -6.71 -18.95
N ALA A 134 3.65 -7.89 -18.62
CA ALA A 134 3.13 -8.69 -17.51
C ALA A 134 3.20 -7.94 -16.18
N ALA A 135 4.33 -7.26 -15.90
CA ALA A 135 4.52 -6.46 -14.70
C ALA A 135 3.58 -5.24 -14.66
N LEU A 136 3.37 -4.56 -15.78
CA LEU A 136 2.44 -3.43 -15.87
C LEU A 136 1.00 -3.88 -15.61
N MET A 137 0.55 -4.98 -16.22
CA MET A 137 -0.78 -5.53 -16.00
C MET A 137 -0.98 -5.98 -14.54
N LEU A 138 0.06 -6.56 -13.93
CA LEU A 138 0.05 -6.90 -12.51
C LEU A 138 -0.04 -5.65 -11.64
N ALA A 139 0.71 -4.59 -11.96
CA ALA A 139 0.66 -3.33 -11.24
C ALA A 139 -0.72 -2.67 -11.32
N VAL A 140 -1.36 -2.67 -12.49
CA VAL A 140 -2.75 -2.20 -12.66
C VAL A 140 -3.71 -3.02 -11.81
N THR A 141 -3.56 -4.34 -11.81
CA THR A 141 -4.39 -5.24 -10.98
C THR A 141 -4.25 -4.90 -9.49
N VAL A 142 -3.02 -4.84 -8.99
CA VAL A 142 -2.75 -4.67 -7.56
C VAL A 142 -3.05 -3.25 -7.10
N TYR A 143 -2.49 -2.23 -7.76
CA TYR A 143 -2.60 -0.84 -7.31
C TYR A 143 -3.84 -0.11 -7.83
N GLY A 144 -4.33 -0.48 -9.02
CA GLY A 144 -5.49 0.17 -9.64
C GLY A 144 -6.82 -0.44 -9.24
N ILE A 145 -6.86 -1.73 -8.88
CA ILE A 145 -8.13 -2.45 -8.63
C ILE A 145 -8.17 -3.03 -7.22
N VAL A 146 -7.19 -3.86 -6.84
CA VAL A 146 -7.20 -4.53 -5.54
C VAL A 146 -7.04 -3.53 -4.40
N LEU A 147 -5.97 -2.75 -4.36
CA LEU A 147 -5.66 -1.85 -3.24
C LEU A 147 -6.79 -0.82 -2.96
N PRO A 148 -7.40 -0.15 -3.96
CA PRO A 148 -8.51 0.77 -3.73
C PRO A 148 -9.79 0.07 -3.24
N SER A 149 -9.98 -1.22 -3.54
CA SER A 149 -11.14 -1.99 -3.06
C SER A 149 -11.05 -2.37 -1.59
N LEU A 150 -9.87 -2.27 -0.97
CA LEU A 150 -9.64 -2.63 0.44
C LEU A 150 -10.15 -1.53 1.40
N THR A 151 -11.43 -1.17 1.30
CA THR A 151 -12.05 -0.12 2.12
C THR A 151 -11.81 -0.24 3.63
N PRO A 152 -11.75 -1.45 4.26
CA PRO A 152 -11.48 -1.55 5.69
C PRO A 152 -10.07 -1.11 6.09
N LEU A 153 -9.10 -1.10 5.17
CA LEU A 153 -7.73 -0.62 5.43
C LEU A 153 -7.61 0.91 5.39
N PHE A 154 -8.61 1.60 4.86
CA PHE A 154 -8.59 3.06 4.66
C PHE A 154 -9.80 3.75 5.30
N PRO A 155 -10.01 3.63 6.63
CA PRO A 155 -11.18 4.18 7.31
C PRO A 155 -11.28 5.71 7.17
N SER A 156 -10.15 6.42 7.04
CA SER A 156 -10.14 7.87 6.79
C SER A 156 -10.87 8.29 5.51
N ILE A 157 -10.86 7.46 4.45
CA ILE A 157 -11.56 7.75 3.18
C ILE A 157 -13.07 7.70 3.39
N GLU A 158 -13.55 6.69 4.11
CA GLU A 158 -14.97 6.51 4.43
C GLU A 158 -15.47 7.63 5.35
N ILE A 159 -14.68 8.01 6.35
CA ILE A 159 -14.99 9.14 7.24
C ILE A 159 -15.11 10.44 6.45
N ALA A 160 -14.14 10.74 5.59
CA ALA A 160 -14.17 11.94 4.78
C ALA A 160 -15.34 11.95 3.78
N ARG A 161 -15.71 10.78 3.22
CA ARG A 161 -16.91 10.65 2.38
C ARG A 161 -18.18 10.92 3.18
N ALA A 162 -18.29 10.41 4.40
CA ALA A 162 -19.43 10.67 5.28
C ALA A 162 -19.57 12.15 5.62
N LEU A 163 -18.45 12.86 5.88
CA LEU A 163 -18.46 14.29 6.18
C LEU A 163 -18.78 15.17 4.96
N ARG A 164 -18.34 14.78 3.76
CA ARG A 164 -18.64 15.53 2.51
C ARG A 164 -20.10 15.45 2.07
N ASN A 165 -20.81 14.42 2.48
CA ASN A 165 -22.21 14.21 2.09
C ASN A 165 -23.21 14.93 3.01
N VAL A 166 -22.75 15.72 3.98
CA VAL A 166 -23.62 16.46 4.88
C VAL A 166 -23.98 17.82 4.28
N ALA A 167 -25.21 18.29 4.50
CA ALA A 167 -25.73 19.54 3.93
C ALA A 167 -25.10 20.82 4.53
N CYS A 168 -24.04 20.68 5.33
CA CYS A 168 -23.50 21.77 6.14
C CYS A 168 -22.31 22.48 5.49
N VAL A 169 -22.28 23.81 5.59
CA VAL A 169 -21.19 24.65 5.05
C VAL A 169 -20.03 24.70 6.05
N GLY A 170 -18.89 24.12 5.67
CA GLY A 170 -17.66 24.13 6.48
C GLY A 170 -17.68 23.18 7.69
N PRO A 171 -17.90 21.86 7.48
CA PRO A 171 -17.94 20.89 8.57
C PRO A 171 -16.61 20.87 9.32
N LYS A 172 -16.66 21.07 10.64
CA LYS A 172 -15.48 20.95 11.51
C LYS A 172 -15.49 19.60 12.22
N ALA A 173 -14.34 18.95 12.27
CA ALA A 173 -14.19 17.64 12.87
C ALA A 173 -13.28 17.68 14.12
N ALA A 174 -13.59 16.85 15.10
CA ALA A 174 -12.68 16.48 16.17
C ALA A 174 -12.50 14.96 16.17
N ALA A 175 -11.28 14.46 16.37
CA ALA A 175 -10.97 13.04 16.37
C ALA A 175 -10.41 12.60 17.73
N ALA A 176 -10.99 11.53 18.28
CA ALA A 176 -10.62 10.96 19.57
C ALA A 176 -10.29 9.46 19.45
N GLY A 177 -9.06 9.10 19.80
CA GLY A 177 -8.56 7.71 19.73
C GLY A 177 -8.10 7.24 18.34
N TYR A 178 -8.33 8.05 17.29
CA TYR A 178 -7.82 7.81 15.93
C TYR A 178 -7.14 9.06 15.39
N HIS A 179 -5.80 9.05 15.38
CA HIS A 179 -4.95 10.21 15.07
C HIS A 179 -4.06 9.98 13.84
N GLU A 180 -4.58 9.31 12.80
CA GLU A 180 -3.81 9.12 11.58
C GLU A 180 -3.64 10.44 10.78
N PRO A 181 -2.45 10.69 10.20
CA PRO A 181 -2.24 11.84 9.31
C PRO A 181 -3.19 11.85 8.11
N SER A 182 -3.57 10.65 7.63
CA SER A 182 -4.52 10.46 6.53
C SER A 182 -5.89 11.07 6.84
N LEU A 183 -6.31 11.06 8.10
CA LEU A 183 -7.57 11.66 8.54
C LEU A 183 -7.52 13.17 8.36
N VAL A 184 -6.52 13.83 8.98
CA VAL A 184 -6.36 15.29 8.91
C VAL A 184 -6.22 15.76 7.45
N PHE A 185 -5.51 15.00 6.62
CA PHE A 185 -5.39 15.30 5.20
C PHE A 185 -6.74 15.29 4.47
N LEU A 186 -7.61 14.32 4.77
CA LEU A 186 -8.89 14.15 4.07
C LEU A 186 -10.05 14.97 4.67
N THR A 187 -10.00 15.29 5.96
CA THR A 187 -11.03 16.05 6.68
C THR A 187 -10.67 17.53 6.89
N GLY A 188 -9.42 17.90 6.60
CA GLY A 188 -8.92 19.28 6.66
C GLY A 188 -8.05 19.57 7.88
N THR A 189 -7.17 20.56 7.75
CA THR A 189 -6.17 20.96 8.76
C THR A 189 -6.78 21.53 10.04
N GLN A 190 -8.06 21.92 10.02
CA GLN A 190 -8.79 22.36 11.21
C GLN A 190 -9.32 21.20 12.06
N THR A 191 -9.03 19.95 11.68
CA THR A 191 -9.45 18.77 12.46
C THR A 191 -8.74 18.77 13.81
N LEU A 192 -9.52 18.88 14.89
CA LEU A 192 -9.00 18.89 16.24
C LEU A 192 -8.67 17.45 16.69
N LEU A 193 -7.40 17.16 16.95
CA LEU A 193 -6.98 15.90 17.54
C LEU A 193 -7.07 16.02 19.07
N THR A 194 -7.93 15.22 19.69
CA THR A 194 -8.22 15.32 21.13
C THR A 194 -8.56 13.95 21.73
N ASP A 195 -9.05 13.93 22.97
CA ASP A 195 -9.59 12.75 23.65
C ASP A 195 -11.13 12.77 23.63
N GLY A 196 -11.77 11.73 24.19
CA GLY A 196 -13.24 11.65 24.20
C GLY A 196 -13.89 12.85 24.89
N SER A 197 -13.29 13.36 25.96
CA SER A 197 -13.83 14.49 26.71
C SER A 197 -13.73 15.81 25.93
N GLY A 198 -12.57 16.09 25.34
CA GLY A 198 -12.38 17.26 24.47
C GLY A 198 -13.23 17.19 23.20
N ALA A 199 -13.53 16.00 22.69
CA ALA A 199 -14.47 15.83 21.58
C ALA A 199 -15.92 16.21 21.96
N ALA A 200 -16.36 15.91 23.18
CA ALA A 200 -17.67 16.34 23.70
C ALA A 200 -17.72 17.86 23.86
N ASP A 201 -16.68 18.46 24.43
CA ASP A 201 -16.58 19.92 24.57
C ASP A 201 -16.54 20.61 23.20
N PHE A 202 -15.88 20.01 22.21
CA PHE A 202 -15.86 20.50 20.84
C PHE A 202 -17.25 20.50 20.19
N LEU A 203 -18.03 19.41 20.34
CA LEU A 203 -19.40 19.34 19.80
C LEU A 203 -20.33 20.40 20.42
N ARG A 204 -20.09 20.79 21.67
CA ARG A 204 -20.91 21.80 22.36
C ARG A 204 -20.77 23.22 21.77
N GLN A 205 -19.68 23.50 21.05
CA GLN A 205 -19.34 24.84 20.55
C GLN A 205 -20.18 25.32 19.35
N GLY A 206 -21.15 24.54 18.86
CA GLY A 206 -22.11 25.00 17.85
C GLY A 206 -22.64 23.92 16.92
N SER A 207 -23.28 24.37 15.84
CA SER A 207 -23.70 23.53 14.72
C SER A 207 -22.53 23.26 13.76
N CYS A 208 -22.74 22.34 12.82
CA CYS A 208 -21.76 21.91 11.81
C CYS A 208 -20.50 21.22 12.36
N ARG A 209 -20.61 20.52 13.49
CA ARG A 209 -19.49 19.88 14.16
C ARG A 209 -19.69 18.38 14.28
N PHE A 210 -18.62 17.64 14.01
CA PHE A 210 -18.60 16.19 14.02
C PHE A 210 -17.51 15.71 14.96
N ALA A 211 -17.83 14.77 15.85
CA ALA A 211 -16.85 14.05 16.63
C ALA A 211 -16.67 12.65 16.06
N LEU A 212 -15.43 12.33 15.71
CA LEU A 212 -14.98 11.05 15.17
C LEU A 212 -14.36 10.28 16.33
N ILE A 213 -15.08 9.34 16.90
CA ILE A 213 -14.70 8.74 18.19
C ILE A 213 -14.47 7.26 17.99
N GLU A 214 -13.24 6.83 18.25
CA GLU A 214 -12.89 5.42 18.29
C GLU A 214 -13.50 4.77 19.54
N GLN A 215 -13.94 3.52 19.40
CA GLN A 215 -14.69 2.76 20.42
C GLN A 215 -14.07 2.81 21.83
N ARG A 216 -12.74 2.87 21.98
CA ARG A 216 -12.08 2.93 23.30
C ARG A 216 -12.21 4.30 23.97
N SER A 217 -12.36 5.37 23.18
CA SER A 217 -12.58 6.74 23.65
C SER A 217 -14.06 7.08 23.81
N GLU A 218 -14.97 6.19 23.40
CA GLU A 218 -16.42 6.41 23.45
C GLU A 218 -16.93 6.58 24.88
N ARG A 219 -16.40 5.80 25.84
CA ARG A 219 -16.80 5.91 27.25
C ARG A 219 -16.51 7.29 27.85
N SER A 220 -15.32 7.84 27.61
CA SER A 220 -14.95 9.16 28.14
C SER A 220 -15.71 10.29 27.46
N PHE A 221 -16.10 10.11 26.19
CA PHE A 221 -17.00 11.01 25.48
C PHE A 221 -18.39 11.03 26.09
N VAL A 222 -19.03 9.86 26.27
CA VAL A 222 -20.39 9.75 26.81
C VAL A 222 -20.47 10.34 28.21
N GLN A 223 -19.53 9.99 29.10
CA GLN A 223 -19.46 10.55 30.45
C GLN A 223 -19.38 12.08 30.45
N ARG A 224 -18.55 12.65 29.56
CA ARG A 224 -18.42 14.11 29.44
C ARG A 224 -19.67 14.74 28.85
N ALA A 225 -20.26 14.12 27.82
CA ALA A 225 -21.47 14.59 27.18
C ALA A 225 -22.65 14.65 28.16
N GLU A 226 -22.81 13.63 29.01
CA GLU A 226 -23.80 13.61 30.09
C GLU A 226 -23.54 14.72 31.12
N ALA A 227 -22.28 14.89 31.56
CA ALA A 227 -21.91 15.91 32.54
C ALA A 227 -22.16 17.35 32.06
N ILE A 228 -22.05 17.61 30.75
CA ILE A 228 -22.30 18.94 30.16
C ILE A 228 -23.71 19.09 29.56
N GLY A 229 -24.56 18.06 29.70
CA GLY A 229 -25.92 18.05 29.14
C GLY A 229 -25.96 18.16 27.61
N LEU A 230 -24.94 17.64 26.92
CA LEU A 230 -24.86 17.65 25.46
C LEU A 230 -25.85 16.66 24.86
N ARG A 231 -26.75 17.16 24.01
CA ARG A 231 -27.56 16.31 23.14
C ARG A 231 -26.87 16.09 21.81
N TYR A 232 -26.73 14.83 21.44
CA TYR A 232 -26.04 14.42 20.23
C TYR A 232 -26.82 13.32 19.50
N LYS A 233 -26.62 13.23 18.18
CA LYS A 233 -27.09 12.11 17.37
C LYS A 233 -25.90 11.25 16.96
N VAL A 234 -26.08 9.93 17.07
CA VAL A 234 -25.13 8.95 16.55
C VAL A 234 -25.39 8.82 15.05
N GLY A 235 -24.36 9.10 14.25
CA GLY A 235 -24.35 8.89 12.81
C GLY A 235 -23.82 7.50 12.46
N THR A 236 -23.10 7.41 11.36
CA THR A 236 -22.57 6.15 10.85
C THR A 236 -21.41 5.65 11.72
N ARG A 237 -21.39 4.33 11.94
CA ARG A 237 -20.24 3.61 12.51
C ARG A 237 -19.41 3.02 11.37
N ILE A 238 -18.11 3.29 11.39
CA ILE A 238 -17.16 2.85 10.36
C ILE A 238 -16.19 1.88 11.03
N GLU A 239 -16.18 0.64 10.55
CA GLU A 239 -15.22 -0.38 10.96
C GLU A 239 -14.01 -0.34 10.05
N GLY A 240 -12.82 -0.53 10.61
CA GLY A 240 -11.59 -0.53 9.86
C GLY A 240 -10.43 -1.14 10.62
N TYR A 241 -9.24 -1.03 10.03
CA TYR A 241 -8.01 -1.56 10.59
C TYR A 241 -6.92 -0.49 10.60
N ASN A 242 -6.39 -0.18 11.77
CA ASN A 242 -5.23 0.69 11.91
C ASN A 242 -3.96 -0.13 11.65
N PHE A 243 -3.42 -0.02 10.43
CA PHE A 243 -2.20 -0.74 10.05
C PHE A 243 -0.96 -0.22 10.79
N SER A 244 -0.94 1.05 11.19
CA SER A 244 0.18 1.64 11.94
C SER A 244 0.30 1.05 13.35
N GLN A 245 -0.83 0.66 13.95
CA GLN A 245 -0.91 0.09 15.30
C GLN A 245 -1.25 -1.41 15.32
N GLY A 246 -1.47 -2.01 14.15
CA GLY A 246 -1.77 -3.44 14.00
C GLY A 246 -3.07 -3.88 14.70
N ARG A 247 -4.12 -3.06 14.68
CA ARG A 247 -5.37 -3.37 15.40
C ARG A 247 -6.63 -2.99 14.64
N ALA A 248 -7.67 -3.79 14.81
CA ALA A 248 -9.03 -3.44 14.38
C ALA A 248 -9.54 -2.24 15.20
N ILE A 249 -10.23 -1.33 14.53
CA ILE A 249 -10.81 -0.12 15.11
C ILE A 249 -12.25 0.05 14.63
N ALA A 250 -13.08 0.68 15.44
CA ALA A 250 -14.41 1.11 15.05
C ALA A 250 -14.57 2.57 15.44
N ILE A 251 -14.96 3.41 14.48
CA ILE A 251 -15.08 4.86 14.64
C ILE A 251 -16.55 5.22 14.45
N SER A 252 -17.16 5.79 15.49
CA SER A 252 -18.51 6.32 15.46
C SER A 252 -18.48 7.81 15.17
N ILE A 253 -19.31 8.28 14.23
CA ILE A 253 -19.46 9.71 13.92
C ILE A 253 -20.61 10.26 14.75
N PHE A 254 -20.35 11.23 15.62
CA PHE A 254 -21.36 11.94 16.40
C PHE A 254 -21.54 13.37 15.90
N ARG A 255 -22.77 13.90 15.97
CA ARG A 255 -23.10 15.28 15.62
C ARG A 255 -24.02 15.93 16.65
N SER A 256 -24.00 17.25 16.77
CA SER A 256 -24.91 17.99 17.66
C SER A 256 -26.36 17.95 17.12
N GLU A 257 -27.35 17.86 18.01
CA GLU A 257 -28.77 18.02 17.62
C GLU A 257 -28.98 19.39 16.97
N GLY A 258 -29.48 19.40 15.72
CA GLY A 258 -29.69 20.63 14.92
C GLY A 258 -28.82 20.73 13.66
N THR A 259 -27.94 19.76 13.41
CA THR A 259 -27.31 19.57 12.10
C THR A 259 -28.09 18.53 11.30
N GLU A 260 -28.61 18.90 10.13
CA GLU A 260 -29.18 17.98 9.14
C GLU A 260 -28.13 17.51 8.14
#